data_AF-A0A7W0QC09-F1
#
_entry.id   AF-A0A7W0QC09-F1
#
_cell.length_a   1.000
_cell.length_b   1.000
_cell.length_c   1.000
_cell.angle_alpha   90.00
_cell.angle_beta   90.00
_cell.angle_gamma   90.00
#
_symmetry.space_group_name_H-M   'P 1'
#
loop_
_entity.id
_entity.type
_entity.pdbx_description
1 polymer ?
#
loop_
_entity_poly.entity_id
_entity_poly.type
_entity_poly.pdbx_seq_one_letter_code
_entity_poly.pdbx_strand_id
1 'polypeptide(L)'
;MSNFVETWKGIATALGRSERWCRYMARRGGDPLPVFKVGGIVRLNHQDLEDWLSRQRDRSMRVSTPTAAAPAEDVALRLIA
;
A
#
# COMPACT_ATOMS: atom_id res chain seq x y z
N MET A 1 -3.24 -15.46 -21.01
CA MET A 1 -2.82 -15.16 -19.62
C MET A 1 -4.08 -15.15 -18.75
N SER A 2 -4.05 -15.75 -17.57
CA SER A 2 -5.20 -15.73 -16.66
C SER A 2 -5.46 -14.30 -16.18
N ASN A 3 -6.72 -13.86 -16.20
CA ASN A 3 -7.12 -12.52 -15.72
C ASN A 3 -6.95 -12.34 -14.20
N PHE A 4 -6.58 -13.40 -13.49
CA PHE A 4 -6.44 -13.43 -12.06
C PHE A 4 -5.06 -13.92 -11.65
N VAL A 5 -4.54 -13.32 -10.57
CA VAL A 5 -3.44 -13.85 -9.80
C VAL A 5 -4.01 -14.50 -8.55
N GLU A 6 -3.67 -15.76 -8.35
CA GLU A 6 -4.19 -16.56 -7.24
C GLU A 6 -3.15 -16.76 -6.16
N THR A 7 -3.62 -17.03 -4.95
CA THR A 7 -2.83 -17.27 -3.74
C THR A 7 -2.03 -16.05 -3.27
N TRP A 8 -1.72 -16.00 -1.98
CA TRP A 8 -0.85 -14.94 -1.45
C TRP A 8 0.54 -14.97 -2.08
N LYS A 9 1.05 -16.17 -2.37
CA LYS A 9 2.35 -16.37 -3.00
C LYS A 9 2.38 -15.81 -4.42
N GLY A 10 1.39 -16.15 -5.25
CA GLY A 10 1.31 -15.63 -6.61
C GLY A 10 1.17 -14.10 -6.64
N ILE A 11 0.32 -13.54 -5.79
CA ILE A 11 0.15 -12.09 -5.65
C ILE A 11 1.46 -11.41 -5.23
N ALA A 12 2.17 -11.99 -4.27
CA ALA A 12 3.46 -11.49 -3.80
C ALA A 12 4.52 -11.47 -4.92
N THR A 13 4.60 -12.55 -5.71
CA THR A 13 5.48 -12.63 -6.88
C THR A 13 5.12 -11.57 -7.93
N ALA A 14 3.84 -11.41 -8.26
CA ALA A 14 3.39 -10.40 -9.23
C ALA A 14 3.71 -8.97 -8.80
N LEU A 15 3.63 -8.68 -7.49
CA LEU A 15 3.93 -7.36 -6.92
C LEU A 15 5.42 -7.11 -6.64
N GLY A 16 6.28 -8.15 -6.71
CA GLY A 16 7.66 -8.05 -6.25
C GLY A 16 7.79 -7.72 -4.76
N ARG A 17 6.87 -8.21 -3.92
CA ARG A 17 6.79 -7.94 -2.47
C ARG A 17 6.62 -9.23 -1.67
N SER A 18 6.65 -9.15 -0.34
CA SER A 18 6.44 -10.32 0.53
C SER A 18 4.96 -10.63 0.76
N GLU A 19 4.60 -11.90 1.01
CA GLU A 19 3.23 -12.29 1.34
C GLU A 19 2.71 -11.55 2.59
N ARG A 20 3.58 -11.36 3.60
CA ARG A 20 3.25 -10.61 4.81
C ARG A 20 2.85 -9.17 4.47
N TRP A 21 3.61 -8.52 3.58
CA TRP A 21 3.30 -7.17 3.12
C TRP A 21 1.96 -7.13 2.38
N CYS A 22 1.70 -8.10 1.50
CA CYS A 22 0.43 -8.18 0.77
C CYS A 22 -0.77 -8.35 1.72
N ARG A 23 -0.66 -9.23 2.72
CA ARG A 23 -1.70 -9.42 3.75
C ARG A 23 -1.94 -8.17 4.59
N TYR A 24 -0.88 -7.44 4.91
CA TYR A 24 -0.99 -6.17 5.63
C TYR A 24 -1.71 -5.12 4.77
N MET A 25 -1.29 -4.95 3.52
CA MET A 25 -1.89 -3.99 2.59
C MET A 25 -3.36 -4.30 2.29
N ALA A 26 -3.74 -5.57 2.22
CA ALA A 26 -5.14 -5.99 2.07
C ALA A 26 -6.04 -5.60 3.25
N ARG A 27 -5.47 -5.33 4.44
CA ARG A 27 -6.22 -4.94 5.64
C ARG A 27 -6.05 -3.47 6.01
N ARG A 28 -5.21 -2.74 5.29
CA ARG A 28 -4.87 -1.35 5.59
C ARG A 28 -6.08 -0.44 5.27
N GLY A 29 -6.36 0.51 6.15
CA GLY A 29 -7.38 1.53 5.89
C GLY A 29 -7.01 2.47 4.73
N GLY A 30 -8.03 2.98 4.04
CA GLY A 30 -7.91 4.04 3.02
C GLY A 30 -7.86 3.55 1.57
N ASP A 31 -6.91 2.69 1.21
CA ASP A 31 -6.79 2.13 -0.15
C ASP A 31 -6.16 0.72 -0.08
N PRO A 32 -6.93 -0.28 0.36
CA PRO A 32 -6.44 -1.64 0.54
C PRO A 32 -6.14 -2.31 -0.79
N LEU A 33 -5.25 -3.32 -0.74
CA LEU A 33 -4.98 -4.17 -1.90
C LEU A 33 -6.28 -4.89 -2.34
N PRO A 34 -6.68 -4.84 -3.63
CA PRO A 34 -7.99 -5.31 -4.11
C PRO A 34 -8.04 -6.83 -4.28
N VAL A 35 -7.91 -7.54 -3.17
CA VAL A 35 -8.00 -9.00 -3.10
C VAL A 35 -9.40 -9.43 -2.69
N PHE A 36 -9.86 -10.56 -3.21
CA PHE A 36 -11.12 -11.18 -2.83
C PHE A 36 -10.94 -12.69 -2.65
N LYS A 37 -11.87 -13.35 -1.96
CA LYS A 37 -11.82 -14.80 -1.71
C LYS A 37 -12.91 -15.52 -2.50
N VAL A 38 -12.54 -16.62 -3.18
CA VAL A 38 -13.46 -17.52 -3.86
C VAL A 38 -13.04 -18.96 -3.57
N GLY A 39 -13.94 -19.78 -3.02
CA GLY A 39 -13.65 -21.18 -2.71
C GLY A 39 -12.45 -21.37 -1.75
N GLY A 40 -12.21 -20.43 -0.85
CA GLY A 40 -11.07 -20.45 0.09
C GLY A 40 -9.75 -19.94 -0.50
N ILE A 41 -9.68 -19.68 -1.81
CA ILE A 41 -8.49 -19.14 -2.48
C ILE A 41 -8.59 -17.60 -2.53
N VAL A 42 -7.50 -16.92 -2.19
CA VAL A 42 -7.38 -15.48 -2.43
C VAL A 42 -7.03 -15.23 -3.89
N ARG A 43 -7.75 -14.29 -4.51
CA ARG A 43 -7.57 -13.88 -5.90
C ARG A 43 -7.46 -12.37 -5.99
N LEU A 44 -6.83 -11.92 -7.06
CA LEU A 44 -6.72 -10.53 -7.44
C LEU A 44 -6.88 -10.44 -8.95
N ASN A 45 -7.76 -9.55 -9.40
CA ASN A 45 -7.96 -9.27 -10.81
C ASN A 45 -6.81 -8.39 -11.31
N HIS A 46 -6.28 -8.70 -12.49
CA HIS A 46 -5.19 -7.93 -13.07
C HIS A 46 -5.57 -6.45 -13.30
N GLN A 47 -6.80 -6.17 -13.75
CA GLN A 47 -7.25 -4.79 -13.97
C GLN A 47 -7.32 -4.01 -12.65
N ASP A 48 -7.90 -4.61 -11.61
CA ASP A 48 -8.00 -3.98 -10.29
C ASP A 48 -6.61 -3.69 -9.71
N LEU A 49 -5.63 -4.57 -9.99
CA LEU A 49 -4.23 -4.36 -9.61
C LEU A 49 -3.61 -3.16 -10.30
N GLU A 50 -3.75 -3.06 -11.63
CA GLU A 50 -3.20 -1.92 -12.39
C GLU A 50 -3.83 -0.59 -11.95
N ASP A 51 -5.14 -0.58 -11.72
CA ASP A 51 -5.86 0.59 -11.23
C ASP A 51 -5.39 0.99 -9.82
N TRP A 52 -5.19 0.00 -8.94
CA TRP A 52 -4.67 0.23 -7.59
C TRP A 52 -3.22 0.72 -7.61
N LEU A 53 -2.35 0.15 -8.44
CA LEU A 53 -0.97 0.60 -8.62
C LEU A 53 -0.90 2.05 -9.11
N SER A 54 -1.79 2.43 -10.02
CA SER A 54 -1.92 3.81 -10.50
C SER A 54 -2.27 4.77 -9.36
N ARG A 55 -3.26 4.43 -8.51
CA ARG A 55 -3.60 5.22 -7.32
C ARG A 55 -2.44 5.31 -6.31
N GLN A 56 -1.69 4.23 -6.11
CA GLN A 56 -0.52 4.23 -5.22
C GLN A 56 0.60 5.13 -5.76
N ARG A 57 0.82 5.15 -7.08
CA ARG A 57 1.79 6.03 -7.73
C ARG A 57 1.39 7.49 -7.54
N ASP A 58 0.14 7.84 -7.84
CA ASP A 58 -0.37 9.21 -7.67
C ASP A 58 -0.25 9.69 -6.23
N ARG A 59 -0.57 8.83 -5.26
CA ARG A 59 -0.40 9.13 -3.84
C ARG A 59 1.06 9.39 -3.48
N SER A 60 1.98 8.54 -3.95
CA SER A 60 3.41 8.66 -3.64
C SER A 60 4.01 9.93 -4.26
N MET A 61 3.58 10.30 -5.47
CA MET A 61 4.01 11.51 -6.15
C MET A 61 3.46 12.79 -5.50
N ARG A 62 2.20 12.80 -5.06
CA ARG A 62 1.62 13.94 -4.34
C ARG A 62 2.29 14.21 -2.99
N VAL A 63 2.79 13.16 -2.34
CA VAL A 63 3.52 13.27 -1.05
C VAL A 63 4.95 13.81 -1.25
N SER A 64 5.43 13.97 -2.49
CA SER A 64 6.78 14.46 -2.79
C SER A 64 6.91 15.98 -2.83
N THR A 65 6.01 16.75 -2.20
CA THR A 65 6.25 18.17 -1.96
C THR A 65 6.82 18.33 -0.55
N PRO A 66 8.14 18.51 -0.37
CA PRO A 66 8.63 19.10 0.85
C PRO A 66 8.08 20.54 0.86
N THR A 67 7.06 20.79 1.67
CA THR A 67 6.73 22.15 2.08
C THR A 67 7.95 22.70 2.82
N ALA A 68 8.83 23.36 2.08
CA ALA A 68 9.79 24.31 2.62
C ALA A 68 9.00 25.55 3.05
N ALA A 69 8.45 25.51 4.25
CA ALA A 69 8.00 26.68 4.99
C ALA A 69 8.37 26.46 6.47
N ALA A 70 9.49 27.07 6.88
CA ALA A 70 10.00 27.18 8.25
C ALA A 70 9.13 28.17 9.09
N PRO A 71 9.36 28.38 10.41
CA PRO A 71 10.43 27.84 11.26
C PRO A 71 9.94 27.10 12.53
N ALA A 72 10.92 26.44 13.16
CA ALA A 72 10.85 25.90 14.50
C ALA A 72 10.69 27.01 15.54
N GLU A 73 9.69 26.89 16.41
CA GLU A 73 9.70 27.40 17.78
C GLU A 73 8.62 26.64 18.58
N ASP A 74 8.87 26.49 19.88
CA ASP A 74 7.98 25.90 20.89
C ASP A 74 8.00 24.36 21.08
N VAL A 75 9.18 23.80 21.40
CA VAL A 75 9.30 22.85 22.53
C VAL A 75 10.67 23.07 23.20
N ALA A 76 10.83 24.23 23.83
CA ALA A 76 11.91 24.49 24.77
C ALA A 76 11.34 24.58 26.19
N LEU A 77 10.73 23.50 26.71
CA LEU A 77 10.63 23.29 28.16
C LEU A 77 10.16 21.88 28.52
N ARG A 78 11.11 20.94 28.66
CA ARG A 78 11.03 19.88 29.67
C ARG A 78 12.43 19.40 29.98
N LEU A 79 13.13 20.29 30.69
CA LEU A 79 14.35 19.98 31.42
C LEU A 79 14.09 18.80 32.35
N ILE A 80 15.01 17.86 32.25
CA ILE A 80 15.48 17.00 33.33
C ILE A 80 15.60 17.83 34.60
N ALA A 81 14.92 17.41 35.65
CA ALA A 81 15.26 17.64 37.04
C ALA A 81 14.99 16.34 37.80
#